data_AF-A0ABD6ES10-F1
#
_entry.id   AF-A0ABD6ES10-F1
#
_cell.length_a   1.000
_cell.length_b   1.000
_cell.length_c   1.000
_cell.angle_alpha   90.00
_cell.angle_beta   90.00
_cell.angle_gamma   90.00
#
_symmetry.space_group_name_H-M   'P 1'
#
loop_
_entity.id
_entity.type
_entity.pdbx_description
1 polymer ?
#
loop_
_entity_poly.entity_id
_entity_poly.type
_entity_poly.pdbx_seq_one_letter_code
_entity_poly.pdbx_strand_id
1 'polypeptide(L)'
;MAPMRDRDIRLSINMRERCRMHDLNEALDDLRQVLPYATSNSVRKLSKIATLLLAKNHILMQSNAIGELSVIIHNLRRQIFVMQQQCSLFTTAALQHVGSSTAQ
;
A
#
# COMPACT_ATOMS: atom_id res chain seq x y z
N MET A 1 -41.66 -39.06 -0.12
CA MET A 1 -40.44 -38.46 0.43
C MET A 1 -40.78 -37.99 1.84
N ALA A 2 -40.29 -38.64 2.89
CA ALA A 2 -40.67 -38.30 4.27
C ALA A 2 -40.04 -36.96 4.70
N PRO A 3 -40.73 -36.12 5.50
CA PRO A 3 -40.18 -34.85 5.96
C PRO A 3 -38.96 -35.08 6.86
N MET A 4 -37.89 -34.31 6.64
CA MET A 4 -36.70 -34.37 7.49
C MET A 4 -37.06 -34.08 8.93
N ARG A 5 -36.52 -34.86 9.87
CA ARG A 5 -36.71 -34.62 11.30
C ARG A 5 -36.02 -33.30 11.67
N ASP A 6 -36.63 -32.54 12.58
CA ASP A 6 -36.08 -31.26 13.07
C ASP A 6 -34.60 -31.35 13.48
N ARG A 7 -34.20 -32.49 14.07
CA ARG A 7 -32.81 -32.82 14.40
C ARG A 7 -31.87 -32.79 13.20
N ASP A 8 -32.29 -33.36 12.08
CA ASP A 8 -31.48 -33.46 10.85
C ASP A 8 -31.31 -32.07 10.21
N ILE A 9 -32.36 -31.22 10.29
CA ILE A 9 -32.31 -29.81 9.88
C ILE A 9 -31.32 -29.02 10.74
N ARG A 10 -31.41 -29.14 12.07
CA ARG A 10 -30.50 -28.46 13.02
C ARG A 10 -29.04 -28.86 12.79
N LEU A 11 -28.77 -30.14 12.54
CA LEU A 11 -27.42 -30.64 12.24
C LEU A 11 -26.88 -30.07 10.91
N SER A 12 -27.72 -30.02 9.88
CA SER A 12 -27.37 -29.42 8.59
C SER A 12 -27.04 -27.93 8.71
N ILE A 13 -27.83 -27.18 9.48
CA ILE A 13 -27.59 -25.75 9.74
C ILE A 13 -26.26 -25.54 10.49
N ASN A 14 -26.03 -26.30 11.55
CA ASN A 14 -24.79 -26.21 12.33
C ASN A 14 -23.55 -26.54 11.49
N MET A 15 -23.66 -27.53 10.59
CA MET A 15 -22.55 -27.86 9.70
C MET A 15 -22.24 -26.72 8.74
N ARG A 16 -23.28 -26.12 8.14
CA ARG A 16 -23.13 -24.98 7.24
C ARG A 16 -22.45 -23.79 7.92
N GLU A 17 -22.86 -23.46 9.15
CA GLU A 17 -22.26 -22.35 9.89
C GLU A 17 -20.80 -22.62 10.29
N ARG A 18 -20.46 -23.89 10.59
CA ARG A 18 -19.05 -24.27 10.79
C ARG A 18 -18.21 -24.07 9.54
N CYS A 19 -18.71 -24.47 8.37
CA CYS A 19 -18.02 -24.23 7.10
C CYS A 19 -17.85 -22.73 6.85
N ARG A 20 -18.91 -21.93 7.00
CA ARG A 20 -18.85 -20.47 6.85
C ARG A 20 -17.80 -19.83 7.78
N MET A 21 -17.72 -20.32 9.02
CA MET A 21 -16.73 -19.86 9.99
C MET A 21 -15.30 -20.31 9.66
N HIS A 22 -15.12 -21.46 9.00
CA HIS A 22 -13.82 -21.91 8.51
C HIS A 22 -13.31 -20.99 7.41
N ASP A 23 -14.14 -20.74 6.39
CA ASP A 23 -13.81 -19.84 5.27
C ASP A 23 -13.45 -18.44 5.77
N LEU A 24 -14.21 -17.92 6.75
CA LEU A 24 -13.91 -16.62 7.37
C LEU A 24 -12.57 -16.61 8.11
N ASN A 25 -12.23 -17.69 8.81
CA ASN A 25 -10.96 -17.78 9.54
C ASN A 25 -9.78 -17.92 8.59
N GLU A 26 -9.95 -18.65 7.48
CA GLU A 26 -8.94 -18.78 6.42
C GLU A 26 -8.63 -17.41 5.81
N ALA A 27 -9.65 -16.65 5.39
CA ALA A 27 -9.47 -15.30 4.87
C ALA A 27 -8.78 -14.35 5.88
N LEU A 28 -9.05 -14.51 7.17
CA LEU A 28 -8.38 -13.71 8.22
C LEU A 28 -6.93 -14.15 8.44
N ASP A 29 -6.59 -15.41 8.19
CA ASP A 29 -5.22 -15.90 8.24
C ASP A 29 -4.42 -15.43 7.02
N ASP A 30 -5.03 -15.40 5.84
CA ASP A 30 -4.43 -14.76 4.65
C ASP A 30 -4.17 -13.27 4.88
N LEU A 31 -5.11 -12.56 5.51
CA LEU A 31 -4.90 -11.17 5.90
C LEU A 31 -3.66 -11.03 6.81
N ARG A 32 -3.42 -11.95 7.74
CA ARG A 32 -2.24 -11.87 8.63
C ARG A 32 -0.94 -11.98 7.85
N GLN A 33 -0.89 -12.73 6.75
CA GLN A 33 0.33 -12.94 5.98
C GLN A 33 0.81 -11.67 5.27
N VAL A 34 -0.11 -10.75 4.98
CA VAL A 34 0.22 -9.49 4.28
C VAL A 34 0.44 -8.30 5.23
N LEU A 35 0.22 -8.49 6.54
CA LEU A 35 0.46 -7.43 7.51
C LEU A 35 1.95 -7.28 7.84
N PRO A 36 2.39 -6.06 8.20
CA PRO A 36 3.69 -5.89 8.82
C PRO A 36 3.77 -6.83 10.05
N TYR A 37 4.93 -7.45 10.27
CA TYR A 37 5.20 -8.51 11.27
C TYR A 37 4.86 -9.96 10.88
N ALA A 38 4.29 -10.23 9.70
CA ALA A 38 4.01 -11.60 9.24
C ALA A 38 5.28 -12.48 9.07
N THR A 39 6.42 -11.85 8.79
CA THR A 39 7.69 -12.53 8.44
C THR A 39 8.54 -12.94 9.64
N SER A 40 8.13 -12.61 10.87
CA SER A 40 8.90 -13.00 12.06
C SER A 40 8.38 -14.34 12.59
N ASN A 41 9.13 -15.40 12.31
CA ASN A 41 8.82 -16.79 12.68
C ASN A 41 8.68 -17.03 14.19
N SER A 42 9.00 -16.03 15.02
CA SER A 42 8.91 -16.06 16.48
C SER A 42 7.71 -15.27 17.03
N VAL A 43 6.91 -14.60 16.20
CA VAL A 43 5.79 -13.76 16.67
C VAL A 43 4.52 -14.58 16.81
N ARG A 44 3.92 -14.50 18.00
CA ARG A 44 2.66 -15.16 18.33
C ARG A 44 1.52 -14.67 17.41
N LYS A 45 0.67 -15.60 16.94
CA LYS A 45 -0.53 -15.29 16.16
C LYS A 45 -1.38 -14.23 16.85
N LEU A 46 -1.64 -13.12 16.15
CA LEU A 46 -2.48 -12.03 16.64
C LEU A 46 -3.94 -12.47 16.80
N SER A 47 -4.62 -11.90 17.81
CA SER A 47 -6.07 -12.06 17.98
C SER A 47 -6.83 -11.48 16.77
N LYS A 48 -8.10 -11.87 16.60
CA LYS A 48 -8.93 -11.36 15.49
C LYS A 48 -9.05 -9.83 15.51
N ILE A 49 -9.30 -9.28 16.69
CA ILE A 49 -9.43 -7.82 16.90
C ILE A 49 -8.10 -7.11 16.61
N ALA A 50 -6.99 -7.64 17.13
CA ALA A 50 -5.67 -7.05 16.90
C ALA A 50 -5.29 -7.08 15.41
N THR A 51 -5.61 -8.17 14.71
CA THR A 51 -5.39 -8.31 13.26
C THR A 51 -6.15 -7.23 12.48
N LEU A 52 -7.44 -7.05 12.77
CA LEU A 52 -8.28 -6.04 12.09
C LEU A 52 -7.82 -4.61 12.39
N LEU A 53 -7.44 -4.32 13.63
CA LEU A 53 -6.91 -3.01 14.02
C LEU A 53 -5.60 -2.69 13.30
N LEU A 54 -4.68 -3.66 13.27
CA LEU A 54 -3.41 -3.53 12.58
C LEU A 54 -3.62 -3.34 11.07
N ALA A 55 -4.51 -4.11 10.46
CA ALA A 55 -4.85 -3.96 9.05
C ALA A 55 -5.39 -2.56 8.73
N LYS A 56 -6.34 -2.05 9.52
CA LYS A 56 -6.89 -0.69 9.36
C LYS A 56 -5.78 0.36 9.43
N ASN A 57 -4.93 0.27 10.46
CA ASN A 57 -3.87 1.23 10.67
C ASN A 57 -2.81 1.16 9.57
N HIS A 58 -2.50 -0.04 9.08
CA HIS A 58 -1.57 -0.23 7.98
C HIS A 58 -2.07 0.42 6.68
N ILE A 59 -3.35 0.25 6.34
CA ILE A 59 -3.95 0.91 5.18
C ILE A 59 -3.85 2.45 5.30
N LEU A 60 -4.18 3.01 6.47
CA LEU A 60 -4.10 4.45 6.70
C LEU A 60 -2.66 4.97 6.57
N MET A 61 -1.70 4.26 7.17
CA MET A 61 -0.27 4.58 7.07
C MET A 61 0.22 4.56 5.62
N GLN A 62 -0.12 3.52 4.86
CA GLN A 62 0.25 3.41 3.45
C GLN A 62 -0.36 4.53 2.60
N SER A 63 -1.63 4.88 2.84
CA SER A 63 -2.30 5.98 2.13
C SER A 63 -1.60 7.32 2.40
N ASN A 64 -1.22 7.60 3.65
CA ASN A 64 -0.50 8.81 4.01
C ASN A 64 0.88 8.85 3.36
N ALA A 65 1.63 7.75 3.44
CA ALA A 65 2.96 7.64 2.84
C ALA A 65 2.94 7.88 1.32
N ILE A 66 1.93 7.35 0.61
CA ILE A 66 1.76 7.59 -0.84
C ILE A 66 1.51 9.09 -1.12
N GLY A 67 0.70 9.76 -0.30
CA GLY A 67 0.44 11.19 -0.40
C GLY A 67 1.72 12.01 -0.23
N GLU A 68 2.48 11.73 0.82
CA GLU A 68 3.76 12.39 1.10
C GLU A 68 4.79 12.18 -0.02
N LEU A 69 4.93 10.93 -0.51
CA LEU A 69 5.81 10.61 -1.62
C LEU A 69 5.41 11.36 -2.91
N SER A 70 4.11 11.49 -3.16
CA SER A 70 3.61 12.24 -4.32
C SER A 70 4.00 13.72 -4.25
N VAL A 71 3.91 14.33 -3.07
CA VAL A 71 4.34 15.71 -2.83
C VAL A 71 5.86 15.85 -3.04
N ILE A 72 6.64 14.91 -2.51
CA ILE A 72 8.11 14.90 -2.70
C ILE A 72 8.46 14.81 -4.19
N ILE A 73 7.84 13.88 -4.93
CA ILE A 73 8.06 13.72 -6.38
C ILE A 73 7.72 15.01 -7.13
N HIS A 74 6.59 15.65 -6.79
CA HIS A 74 6.21 16.93 -7.40
C HIS A 74 7.26 18.02 -7.15
N ASN A 75 7.74 18.15 -5.91
CA ASN A 75 8.76 19.12 -5.54
C ASN A 75 10.11 18.86 -6.22
N LEU A 76 10.51 17.59 -6.33
CA LEU A 76 11.74 17.20 -7.04
C LEU A 76 11.64 17.50 -8.53
N ARG A 77 10.51 17.19 -9.17
CA ARG A 77 10.27 17.53 -10.59
C ARG A 77 10.35 19.04 -10.82
N ARG A 78 9.75 19.84 -9.93
CA ARG A 78 9.84 21.30 -9.99
C ARG A 78 11.29 21.79 -9.88
N GLN A 79 12.06 21.26 -8.94
CA GLN A 79 13.47 21.63 -8.76
C GLN A 79 14.31 21.27 -9.99
N ILE A 80 14.13 20.07 -10.53
CA ILE A 80 14.82 19.62 -11.75
C ILE A 80 14.50 20.56 -12.92
N PHE A 81 13.23 20.93 -13.10
CA PHE A 81 12.83 21.87 -14.16
C PHE A 81 13.52 23.23 -14.03
N VAL A 82 13.59 23.79 -12.81
CA VAL A 82 14.27 25.06 -12.57
C VAL A 82 15.77 24.95 -12.84
N MET A 83 16.42 23.88 -12.38
CA MET A 83 17.85 23.66 -12.64
C MET A 83 18.16 23.53 -14.13
N GLN A 84 17.30 22.84 -14.90
CA GLN A 84 17.45 22.72 -16.35
C GLN A 84 17.33 24.07 -17.06
N GLN A 85 16.36 24.90 -16.65
CA GLN A 85 16.19 26.27 -17.19
C GLN A 85 17.38 27.18 -16.86
N GLN A 86 17.95 27.07 -15.66
CA GLN A 86 19.14 27.85 -15.30
C GLN A 86 20.37 27.43 -16.11
N CYS A 87 20.56 26.12 -16.33
CA CYS A 87 21.67 25.61 -17.12
C CYS A 87 21.58 26.07 -18.58
N SER A 88 20.39 26.03 -19.20
CA SER A 88 20.20 26.48 -20.59
C SER A 88 20.46 27.99 -20.77
N LEU A 89 20.04 28.81 -19.81
CA LEU A 89 20.35 30.25 -19.79
C LEU A 89 21.86 30.50 -19.67
N PHE A 90 22.55 29.76 -18.80
CA PHE A 90 24.00 29.88 -18.64
C PHE A 90 24.76 29.49 -19.92
N THR A 91 24.37 28.39 -20.58
CA THR A 91 24.98 27.99 -21.87
C THR A 91 24.76 29.03 -22.96
N THR A 92 23.56 29.61 -23.03
CA THR A 92 23.23 30.65 -24.03
C THR A 92 24.03 31.92 -23.80
N ALA A 93 24.13 32.37 -22.54
CA ALA A 93 24.92 33.54 -22.17
C ALA A 93 26.42 33.34 -22.45
N ALA A 94 26.95 32.14 -22.17
CA ALA A 94 28.35 31.79 -22.46
C ALA A 94 28.65 31.82 -23.97
N LEU A 95 27.73 31.33 -24.82
CA LEU A 95 27.89 31.39 -26.29
C LEU A 95 27.89 32.83 -26.83
N GLN A 96 27.07 33.73 -26.27
CA GLN A 96 27.04 35.13 -26.69
C GLN A 96 28.33 35.89 -26.33
N HIS A 97 28.99 35.52 -25.23
CA HIS A 97 30.21 36.21 -24.76
C HIS A 97 31.48 35.77 -25.51
N VAL A 98 31.49 34.59 -26.14
CA VAL A 98 32.61 34.11 -26.96
C VAL A 98 32.62 34.80 -28.35
N GLY A 99 31.46 35.14 -28.91
CA GLY A 99 31.35 35.76 -30.24
C GLY A 99 31.82 37.23 -30.32
N SER A 100 31.93 37.93 -29.19
CA SER A 100 32.37 39.33 -29.11
C SER A 100 33.89 39.49 -28.93
N SER A 101 34.64 38.42 -28.68
CA SER A 101 36.08 38.48 -28.43
C SER A 101 36.94 38.25 -29.70
N THR A 102 36.35 37.95 -30.86
CA THR A 102 37.05 37.69 -32.13
C THR A 102 36.97 38.84 -33.15
N ALA A 103 36.58 40.04 -32.72
CA ALA A 103 36.40 41.21 -33.60
C ALA A 103 37.44 42.34 -33.39
N GLN A 104 38.63 42.03 -32.84
CA GLN A 104 39.78 42.95 -32.79
C GLN A 104 40.93 42.43 -33.64
#